data_AF-A0AA42X8J9-F1
#
_entry.id   AF-A0AA42X8J9-F1
#
_cell.length_a   1.000
_cell.length_b   1.000
_cell.length_c   1.000
_cell.angle_alpha   90.00
_cell.angle_beta   90.00
_cell.angle_gamma   90.00
#
_symmetry.space_group_name_H-M   'P 1'
#
loop_
_entity.id
_entity.type
_entity.pdbx_description
1 polymer ?
#
loop_
_entity_poly.entity_id
_entity_poly.type
_entity_poly.pdbx_seq_one_letter_code
_entity_poly.pdbx_strand_id
1 'polypeptide(L)' 'MYRAKRGSLNLGGRMDAAAGMLAALFVNANKKPGSTPFKPADFIPYADAEPISLEEAMKQW' A
#
# COMPACT_ATOMS: atom_id res chain seq x y z
N MET A 1 14.92 7.51 5.25
CA MET A 1 13.62 8.02 5.76
C MET A 1 12.77 6.96 6.48
N TYR A 2 12.55 5.75 5.95
CA TYR A 2 11.68 4.75 6.62
C TYR A 2 12.11 4.33 8.03
N ARG A 3 13.38 3.91 8.21
CA ARG A 3 13.92 3.46 9.52
C ARG A 3 13.91 4.54 10.60
N ALA A 4 14.08 5.80 10.21
CA ALA A 4 14.01 6.93 11.14
C ALA A 4 12.57 7.19 11.61
N LYS A 5 11.57 6.99 10.73
CA LYS A 5 10.14 7.20 11.03
C LYS A 5 9.50 6.04 11.78
N ARG A 6 9.89 4.80 11.47
CA ARG A 6 9.19 3.57 11.90
C ARG A 6 10.07 2.60 12.72
N GLY A 7 11.35 2.93 12.93
CA GLY A 7 12.31 2.02 13.54
C GLY A 7 12.82 0.93 12.58
N SER A 8 13.76 0.12 13.05
CA SER A 8 14.40 -0.94 12.25
C SER A 8 13.55 -2.20 12.10
N LEU A 9 12.66 -2.49 13.07
CA LEU A 9 11.89 -3.73 13.12
C LEU A 9 10.43 -3.57 12.65
N ASN A 10 9.78 -2.44 12.98
CA ASN A 10 8.38 -2.08 12.66
C ASN A 10 7.42 -3.28 12.44
N LEU A 11 7.31 -4.16 13.43
CA LEU A 11 6.60 -5.43 13.27
C LEU A 11 5.12 -5.21 12.94
N GLY A 12 4.45 -4.27 13.63
CA GLY A 12 3.06 -3.90 13.35
C GLY A 12 2.85 -3.50 11.89
N GLY A 13 3.62 -2.53 11.39
CA GLY A 13 3.48 -2.10 10.00
C GLY A 13 3.82 -3.19 8.97
N ARG A 14 4.69 -4.17 9.30
CA ARG A 14 4.93 -5.34 8.45
C ARG A 14 3.73 -6.29 8.44
N MET A 15 3.10 -6.52 9.60
CA MET A 15 1.89 -7.33 9.70
C MET A 15 0.72 -6.67 8.97
N ASP A 16 0.57 -5.35 9.10
CA ASP A 16 -0.46 -4.59 8.40
C ASP A 16 -0.27 -4.66 6.88
N ALA A 17 0.97 -4.51 6.40
CA ALA A 17 1.29 -4.65 4.97
C ALA A 17 0.98 -6.07 4.45
N ALA A 18 1.31 -7.11 5.21
CA ALA A 18 1.00 -8.49 4.86
C ALA A 18 -0.52 -8.73 4.83
N ALA A 19 -1.26 -8.24 5.83
CA ALA A 19 -2.71 -8.36 5.92
C ALA A 19 -3.41 -7.61 4.77
N GLY A 20 -2.99 -6.39 4.46
CA GLY A 20 -3.54 -5.60 3.34
C GLY A 20 -3.31 -6.29 1.99
N MET A 21 -2.15 -6.89 1.78
CA MET A 21 -1.87 -7.68 0.57
C MET A 21 -2.79 -8.90 0.47
N LEU A 22 -2.94 -9.66 1.57
CA LEU A 22 -3.83 -10.83 1.63
C LEU A 22 -5.28 -10.45 1.35
N ALA A 23 -5.77 -9.35 1.93
CA ALA A 23 -7.12 -8.85 1.70
C ALA A 23 -7.33 -8.44 0.22
N ALA A 24 -6.37 -7.73 -0.37
CA ALA A 24 -6.44 -7.35 -1.77
C ALA A 24 -6.44 -8.56 -2.71
N LEU A 25 -5.59 -9.56 -2.46
CA LEU A 25 -5.60 -10.82 -3.21
C LEU A 25 -6.96 -11.52 -3.10
N PHE A 26 -7.46 -11.67 -1.88
CA PHE A 26 -8.74 -12.34 -1.62
C PHE A 26 -9.90 -11.66 -2.34
N VAL A 27 -10.04 -10.33 -2.20
CA VAL A 27 -11.13 -9.59 -2.84
C VAL A 27 -11.00 -9.61 -4.37
N ASN A 28 -9.79 -9.42 -4.90
CA ASN A 28 -9.58 -9.45 -6.35
C ASN A 28 -9.79 -10.82 -6.99
N ALA A 29 -9.57 -11.92 -6.24
CA ALA A 29 -9.88 -13.27 -6.71
C ALA A 29 -11.40 -13.54 -6.77
N ASN A 30 -12.21 -12.80 -6.02
CA ASN A 30 -13.65 -13.04 -5.88
C ASN A 30 -14.51 -11.93 -6.51
N LYS A 31 -13.91 -10.88 -7.07
CA LYS A 31 -14.64 -9.76 -7.66
C LYS A 31 -15.31 -10.14 -8.99
N LYS A 32 -16.37 -9.41 -9.36
CA LYS A 32 -17.04 -9.59 -10.66
C LYS A 32 -16.11 -9.20 -11.82
N PRO A 33 -16.17 -9.89 -12.98
CA PRO A 33 -15.46 -9.46 -14.19
C PRO A 33 -15.78 -7.99 -14.53
N GLY A 34 -14.75 -7.22 -14.91
CA GLY A 34 -14.89 -5.80 -15.27
C GLY A 34 -14.96 -4.82 -14.09
N SER A 35 -15.00 -5.29 -12.84
CA SER A 35 -14.92 -4.39 -11.68
C SER A 35 -13.52 -3.84 -11.46
N THR A 36 -13.40 -2.64 -10.88
CA THR A 36 -12.12 -2.01 -10.54
C THR A 36 -11.35 -2.89 -9.54
N PRO A 37 -10.04 -3.14 -9.76
CA PRO A 37 -9.23 -3.90 -8.81
C PRO A 37 -8.95 -3.09 -7.52
N PHE A 38 -8.94 -3.79 -6.40
CA PHE A 38 -8.53 -3.22 -5.11
C PHE A 38 -7.01 -3.30 -4.96
N LYS A 39 -6.42 -2.28 -4.33
CA LYS A 39 -5.00 -2.22 -3.97
C LYS A 39 -4.83 -2.58 -2.49
N PRO A 40 -3.66 -3.07 -2.06
CA PRO A 40 -3.38 -3.30 -0.64
C PRO A 40 -3.64 -2.05 0.22
N ALA A 41 -3.30 -0.86 -0.29
CA ALA A 41 -3.51 0.43 0.38
C ALA A 41 -4.97 0.72 0.74
N ASP A 42 -5.93 0.16 0.00
CA ASP A 42 -7.38 0.33 0.29
C ASP A 42 -7.77 -0.33 1.63
N PHE A 43 -6.95 -1.25 2.15
CA PHE A 43 -7.17 -1.96 3.41
C PHE A 43 -6.30 -1.44 4.57
N ILE A 44 -5.39 -0.51 4.29
CA ILE A 44 -4.50 0.13 5.29
C ILE A 44 -4.55 1.66 5.11
N PRO A 45 -5.70 2.32 5.35
CA PRO A 45 -5.91 3.73 4.97
C PRO A 45 -5.03 4.73 5.74
N TYR A 46 -4.43 4.30 6.85
CA TYR A 46 -3.46 5.09 7.62
C TYR A 46 -2.02 4.95 7.10
N ALA A 47 -1.77 4.07 6.12
CA ALA A 47 -0.47 3.97 5.50
C ALA A 47 -0.16 5.26 4.72
N ASP A 48 1.11 5.64 4.70
CA ASP A 48 1.54 6.76 3.87
C ASP A 48 1.26 6.41 2.41
N ALA A 49 0.77 7.39 1.63
CA ALA A 49 0.55 7.20 0.20
C ALA A 49 1.85 6.73 -0.49
N GLU A 50 1.71 5.93 -1.54
CA GLU A 50 2.87 5.52 -2.33
C GLU A 50 3.63 6.77 -2.81
N PRO A 51 4.97 6.77 -2.69
CA PRO A 51 5.75 7.88 -3.19
C PRO A 51 5.52 8.04 -4.70
N ILE A 52 5.34 9.28 -5.14
CA ILE A 52 5.25 9.61 -6.56
C ILE A 52 6.51 9.20 -7.30
N SER A 53 6.39 8.96 -8.61
CA SER A 53 7.54 8.67 -9.46
C SER A 53 8.52 9.85 -9.51
N LEU A 54 9.77 9.58 -9.92
CA LEU A 54 10.76 10.63 -10.12
C LEU A 54 10.30 11.62 -11.20
N GLU A 55 9.72 11.11 -12.28
CA GLU A 55 9.19 11.92 -13.38
C GLU A 55 8.04 12.83 -12.91
N GLU A 56 7.15 12.33 -12.06
CA GLU A 56 6.10 13.15 -11.45
C GLU A 56 6.68 14.19 -10.48
N ALA A 57 7.67 13.81 -9.67
CA ALA A 57 8.34 14.74 -8.76
C ALA A 57 9.01 15.89 -9.52
N MET A 58 9.66 15.61 -10.65
CA MET A 58 10.28 16.63 -11.51
C MET A 58 9.28 17.58 -12.17
N LYS A 59 8.02 17.15 -12.38
CA LYS A 59 6.96 18.02 -12.92
C LYS A 59 6.36 18.97 -11.89
N GLN A 60 6.54 18.69 -10.60
CA GLN A 60 5.98 19.49 -9.50
C GLN A 60 6.97 20.55 -8.96
N TRP A 61 8.22 20.51 -9.42
CA TRP A 61 9.25 21.51 -9.12
C TRP A 61 9.22 22.64 -10.14
#